data_AF-A0AAV0Y1N1-F1
#
_entry.id   AF-A0AAV0Y1N1-F1
#
_cell.length_a   1.000
_cell.length_b   1.000
_cell.length_c   1.000
_cell.angle_alpha   90.00
_cell.angle_beta   90.00
_cell.angle_gamma   90.00
#
_symmetry.space_group_name_H-M   'P 1'
#
loop_
_entity.id
_entity.type
_entity.pdbx_description
1 polymer ?
#
loop_
_entity_poly.entity_id
_entity_poly.type
_entity_poly.pdbx_seq_one_letter_code
_entity_poly.pdbx_strand_id
1 'polypeptide(L)'
;MLHLDRLTRRSIVQKKLHLPACVHQVRSYHLNPKLVNYHLINKPVSCFSVTLTLGFFIIHLCFNSDLACMLYYITVLCVVCSCLKELFLSIFKYFYIFLFSILLHQIMPLTPSSVASNTRAQAQKSPSTTDILKAIESLSTSQSSQFSELKSSISTLTSQVADLVSEKAFFRAEIGVLRSRIDVLESRPVPSIDSSSVIFRESTERSKIEFNAIAYGVPESAANTAALRVNDDLRTLSNLLGQITIPVPTNLKLIRLGNSNAKKPRPLKVICQSKADASQLILNFNSQTRNGLLPEPGFRIVRDKTTLERELLRKAHSDLQRKIESDSSDFTISYVNGVPSVIKAGPKNMNPRGGSNHQPSSTQHLH
;
A
#
# COMPACT_ATOMS: atom_id res chain seq x y z
N MET A 1 44.28 -28.01 -47.38
CA MET A 1 43.98 -29.06 -48.38
C MET A 1 43.72 -30.34 -47.61
N LEU A 2 42.48 -30.57 -47.16
CA LEU A 2 41.38 -31.26 -47.87
C LEU A 2 41.55 -32.79 -47.88
N HIS A 3 40.90 -33.46 -46.91
CA HIS A 3 39.76 -34.39 -47.08
C HIS A 3 39.60 -35.20 -45.77
N LEU A 4 38.59 -34.97 -44.94
CA LEU A 4 37.17 -35.37 -45.01
C LEU A 4 36.90 -36.86 -44.68
N ASP A 5 35.95 -37.02 -43.75
CA ASP A 5 35.04 -38.13 -43.48
C ASP A 5 35.52 -39.40 -42.76
N ARG A 6 34.97 -39.56 -41.54
CA ARG A 6 34.15 -40.73 -41.20
C ARG A 6 33.09 -40.38 -40.16
N LEU A 7 31.86 -40.21 -40.65
CA LEU A 7 30.61 -40.41 -39.91
C LEU A 7 30.43 -41.89 -39.58
N THR A 8 29.93 -42.22 -38.39
CA THR A 8 29.13 -43.43 -38.21
C THR A 8 27.99 -43.18 -37.22
N ARG A 9 26.77 -43.36 -37.75
CA ARG A 9 25.46 -43.33 -37.11
C ARG A 9 25.19 -44.61 -36.29
N ARG A 10 24.09 -44.54 -35.51
CA ARG A 10 23.26 -45.58 -34.85
C ARG A 10 23.48 -45.61 -33.34
N SER A 11 22.46 -45.68 -32.47
CA SER A 11 21.10 -46.18 -32.65
C SER A 11 20.12 -45.47 -31.72
N ILE A 12 18.95 -45.17 -32.27
CA ILE A 12 17.69 -44.90 -31.59
C ILE A 12 17.32 -46.15 -30.79
N VAL A 13 16.97 -45.99 -29.51
CA VAL A 13 16.20 -46.98 -28.74
C VAL A 13 14.96 -46.28 -28.22
N GLN A 14 13.83 -46.61 -28.84
CA GLN A 14 12.51 -46.31 -28.30
C GLN A 14 12.31 -47.10 -27.00
N LYS A 15 12.13 -46.41 -25.88
CA LYS A 15 11.46 -46.97 -24.70
C LYS A 15 10.10 -46.32 -24.53
N LYS A 16 9.12 -47.06 -25.02
CA LYS A 16 7.68 -46.92 -24.78
C LYS A 16 7.39 -47.59 -23.44
N LEU A 17 6.95 -46.85 -22.41
CA LEU A 17 6.24 -47.43 -21.26
C LEU A 17 5.52 -46.37 -20.41
N HIS A 18 4.19 -46.45 -20.53
CA HIS A 18 3.11 -46.15 -19.59
C HIS A 18 3.17 -44.91 -18.68
N LEU A 19 2.37 -43.91 -19.07
CA LEU A 19 1.71 -43.00 -18.14
C LEU A 19 0.64 -43.76 -17.34
N PRO A 20 0.53 -43.57 -16.01
CA PRO A 20 -0.67 -43.92 -15.28
C PRO A 20 -1.74 -42.84 -15.49
N ALA A 21 -2.93 -43.29 -15.89
CA ALA A 21 -4.14 -42.48 -15.95
C ALA A 21 -4.52 -42.02 -14.53
N CYS A 22 -4.56 -40.70 -14.31
CA CYS A 22 -5.16 -40.12 -13.13
C CYS A 22 -6.68 -40.15 -13.29
N VAL A 23 -7.32 -41.16 -12.69
CA VAL A 23 -8.77 -41.25 -12.57
C VAL A 23 -9.23 -40.13 -11.62
N HIS A 24 -9.95 -39.15 -12.15
CA HIS A 24 -10.72 -38.20 -11.37
C HIS A 24 -11.89 -38.96 -10.71
N GLN A 25 -11.71 -39.33 -9.44
CA GLN A 25 -12.79 -39.84 -8.61
C GLN A 25 -13.64 -38.66 -8.12
N VAL A 26 -14.67 -38.32 -8.89
CA VAL A 26 -15.77 -37.47 -8.44
C VAL A 26 -16.59 -38.28 -7.43
N ARG A 27 -16.42 -37.99 -6.14
CA ARG A 27 -17.35 -38.46 -5.10
C ARG A 27 -18.63 -37.63 -5.22
N SER A 28 -19.61 -38.19 -5.92
CA SER A 28 -21.00 -37.77 -5.85
C SER A 28 -21.56 -38.18 -4.49
N TYR A 29 -21.91 -37.20 -3.64
CA TYR A 29 -22.71 -37.47 -2.46
C TYR A 29 -24.18 -37.48 -2.87
N HIS A 30 -24.76 -38.68 -2.85
CA HIS A 30 -26.20 -38.90 -2.92
C HIS A 30 -26.83 -38.37 -1.63
N LEU A 31 -27.53 -37.23 -1.71
CA LEU A 31 -28.42 -36.75 -0.65
C LEU A 31 -29.88 -37.01 -1.05
N ASN A 32 -30.55 -37.75 -0.17
CA ASN A 32 -31.96 -38.11 -0.18
C ASN A 32 -32.88 -36.88 -0.33
N PRO A 33 -33.84 -36.85 -1.25
CA PRO A 33 -34.88 -35.84 -1.26
C PRO A 33 -36.10 -36.35 -0.48
N LYS A 34 -36.22 -35.97 0.79
CA LYS A 34 -37.50 -36.02 1.51
C LYS A 34 -37.96 -34.59 1.82
N LEU A 35 -38.97 -34.19 1.04
CA LEU A 35 -40.06 -33.28 1.37
C LEU A 35 -40.06 -32.71 2.79
N VAL A 36 -39.89 -31.40 2.91
CA VAL A 36 -40.59 -30.61 3.93
C VAL A 36 -41.05 -29.29 3.29
N ASN A 37 -42.37 -29.19 3.15
CA ASN A 37 -43.11 -27.97 2.83
C ASN A 37 -42.98 -26.97 3.99
N TYR A 38 -42.58 -25.72 3.72
CA TYR A 38 -42.83 -24.62 4.65
C TYR A 38 -43.51 -23.46 3.94
N HIS A 39 -44.74 -23.23 4.39
CA HIS A 39 -45.57 -22.07 4.11
C HIS A 39 -44.82 -20.76 4.36
N LEU A 40 -44.86 -19.85 3.38
CA LEU A 40 -44.58 -18.44 3.60
C LEU A 40 -45.63 -17.87 4.57
N ILE A 41 -45.17 -17.44 5.75
CA ILE A 41 -45.91 -16.52 6.61
C ILE A 41 -45.02 -15.29 6.81
N ASN A 42 -45.45 -14.16 6.24
CA ASN A 42 -44.85 -12.85 6.46
C ASN A 42 -45.04 -12.43 7.93
N LYS A 43 -43.95 -12.41 8.70
CA LYS A 43 -43.85 -11.65 9.95
C LYS A 43 -42.50 -10.91 10.02
N PRO A 44 -42.47 -9.69 10.56
CA PRO A 44 -41.25 -8.89 10.66
C PRO A 44 -40.28 -9.54 11.66
N VAL A 45 -39.08 -9.89 11.18
CA VAL A 45 -38.03 -10.50 12.00
C VAL A 45 -37.33 -9.38 12.78
N SER A 46 -37.43 -9.44 14.11
CA SER A 46 -36.68 -8.59 15.03
C SER A 46 -35.16 -8.82 14.88
N CYS A 47 -34.38 -7.73 14.88
CA CYS A 47 -32.92 -7.70 14.70
C CYS A 47 -32.09 -8.65 15.60
N PHE A 48 -32.70 -9.27 16.61
CA PHE A 48 -32.03 -10.16 17.55
C PHE A 48 -31.77 -11.60 17.02
N SER A 49 -32.45 -12.02 15.95
CA SER A 49 -32.29 -13.38 15.39
C SER A 49 -31.11 -13.50 14.40
N VAL A 50 -30.70 -12.37 13.81
CA VAL A 50 -29.62 -12.33 12.81
C VAL A 50 -28.23 -12.43 13.46
N THR A 51 -28.08 -11.98 14.69
CA THR A 51 -26.81 -12.05 15.45
C THR A 51 -26.47 -13.46 15.91
N LEU A 52 -27.45 -14.31 16.22
CA LEU A 52 -27.19 -15.69 16.67
C LEU A 52 -26.80 -16.62 15.51
N THR A 53 -27.37 -16.39 14.33
CA THR A 53 -27.06 -17.18 13.12
C THR A 53 -25.71 -16.80 12.52
N LEU A 54 -25.29 -15.53 12.62
CA LEU A 54 -23.92 -15.12 12.28
C LEU A 54 -22.88 -15.70 13.26
N GLY A 55 -23.20 -15.80 14.56
CA GLY A 55 -22.31 -16.35 15.58
C GLY A 55 -21.92 -17.81 15.32
N PHE A 56 -22.87 -18.64 14.87
CA PHE A 56 -22.61 -20.05 14.53
C PHE A 56 -21.81 -20.22 13.23
N PHE A 57 -21.94 -19.28 12.27
CA PHE A 57 -21.19 -19.33 11.01
C PHE A 57 -19.71 -18.96 11.20
N ILE A 58 -19.41 -18.08 12.17
CA ILE A 58 -18.04 -17.62 12.48
C ILE A 58 -17.20 -18.73 13.14
N ILE A 59 -17.81 -19.60 13.95
CA ILE A 59 -17.10 -20.72 14.59
C ILE A 59 -16.68 -21.78 13.55
N HIS A 60 -17.45 -21.94 12.47
CA HIS A 60 -17.16 -22.94 11.43
C HIS A 60 -16.10 -22.49 10.40
N LEU A 61 -15.80 -21.19 10.31
CA LEU A 61 -14.86 -20.59 9.34
C LEU A 61 -13.44 -20.40 9.87
N CYS A 62 -13.16 -20.73 11.13
CA CYS A 62 -11.84 -20.54 11.76
C CYS A 62 -10.72 -21.49 11.26
N PHE A 63 -10.91 -22.23 10.15
CA PHE A 63 -9.91 -23.15 9.60
C PHE A 63 -9.19 -22.65 8.32
N ASN A 64 -9.44 -21.42 7.84
CA ASN A 64 -8.65 -20.79 6.77
C ASN A 64 -8.51 -19.29 7.02
N SER A 65 -7.33 -18.85 7.47
CA SER A 65 -7.11 -17.55 8.11
C SER A 65 -7.29 -16.33 7.21
N ASP A 66 -7.01 -16.44 5.91
CA ASP A 66 -6.87 -15.24 5.08
C ASP A 66 -8.18 -14.87 4.35
N LEU A 67 -8.97 -15.87 3.94
CA LEU A 67 -10.26 -15.64 3.27
C LEU A 67 -11.37 -15.27 4.27
N ALA A 68 -11.32 -15.84 5.47
CA ALA A 68 -12.29 -15.55 6.54
C ALA A 68 -12.20 -14.09 7.02
N CYS A 69 -10.98 -13.54 7.10
CA CYS A 69 -10.77 -12.16 7.51
C CYS A 69 -11.31 -11.16 6.47
N MET A 70 -11.12 -11.45 5.19
CA MET A 70 -11.68 -10.63 4.09
C MET A 70 -13.21 -10.68 4.05
N LEU A 71 -13.80 -11.86 4.21
CA LEU A 71 -15.26 -12.01 4.25
C LEU A 71 -15.88 -11.32 5.47
N TYR A 72 -15.21 -11.38 6.63
CA TYR A 72 -15.62 -10.65 7.83
C TYR A 72 -15.64 -9.13 7.57
N TYR A 73 -14.58 -8.59 6.96
CA TYR A 73 -14.49 -7.16 6.68
C TYR A 73 -15.58 -6.67 5.70
N ILE A 74 -15.86 -7.45 4.65
CA ILE A 74 -16.95 -7.14 3.69
C ILE A 74 -18.31 -7.16 4.39
N THR A 75 -18.55 -8.13 5.26
CA THR A 75 -19.83 -8.26 5.97
C THR A 75 -20.04 -7.09 6.93
N VAL A 76 -19.01 -6.69 7.68
CA VAL A 76 -19.06 -5.50 8.54
C VAL A 76 -19.32 -4.25 7.72
N LEU A 77 -18.62 -4.07 6.59
CA LEU A 77 -18.81 -2.90 5.72
C LEU A 77 -20.24 -2.82 5.15
N CYS A 78 -20.83 -3.95 4.74
CA CYS A 78 -22.22 -4.01 4.30
C CYS A 78 -23.20 -3.59 5.39
N VAL A 79 -23.02 -4.06 6.64
CA VAL A 79 -23.89 -3.70 7.77
C VAL A 79 -23.77 -2.20 8.10
N VAL A 80 -22.55 -1.66 8.08
CA VAL A 80 -22.31 -0.22 8.30
C VAL A 80 -22.98 0.61 7.20
N CYS A 81 -22.87 0.20 5.93
CA CYS A 81 -23.54 0.88 4.81
C CYS A 81 -25.07 0.86 4.94
N SER A 82 -25.66 -0.27 5.33
CA SER A 82 -27.11 -0.38 5.56
C SER A 82 -27.57 0.53 6.71
N CYS A 83 -26.82 0.59 7.81
CA CYS A 83 -27.14 1.47 8.94
C CYS A 83 -27.01 2.95 8.57
N LEU A 84 -25.97 3.32 7.80
CA LEU A 84 -25.79 4.69 7.32
C LEU A 84 -26.92 5.11 6.39
N LYS A 85 -27.43 4.22 5.53
CA LYS A 85 -28.56 4.52 4.64
C LYS A 85 -29.83 4.85 5.42
N GLU A 86 -30.15 4.08 6.45
CA GLU A 86 -31.31 4.34 7.32
C GLU A 86 -31.14 5.62 8.14
N LEU A 87 -29.94 5.88 8.66
CA LEU A 87 -29.64 7.13 9.36
C LEU A 87 -29.81 8.35 8.43
N PHE A 88 -29.34 8.26 7.19
CA PHE A 88 -29.46 9.33 6.21
C PHE A 88 -30.93 9.59 5.84
N LEU A 89 -31.72 8.54 5.60
CA LEU A 89 -33.15 8.64 5.34
C LEU A 89 -33.92 9.27 6.53
N SER A 90 -33.52 8.95 7.76
CA SER A 90 -34.09 9.56 8.97
C SER A 90 -33.77 11.06 9.04
N ILE A 91 -32.50 11.44 8.85
CA ILE A 91 -32.06 12.85 8.85
C ILE A 91 -32.81 13.65 7.77
N PHE A 92 -32.96 13.10 6.57
CA PHE A 92 -33.69 13.75 5.48
C PHE A 92 -35.17 13.96 5.81
N LYS A 93 -35.83 12.99 6.48
CA LYS A 93 -37.22 13.17 6.94
C LYS A 93 -37.35 14.30 7.95
N TYR A 94 -36.47 14.36 8.95
CA TYR A 94 -36.50 15.44 9.95
C TYR A 94 -36.21 16.80 9.33
N PHE A 95 -35.25 16.87 8.40
CA PHE A 95 -34.93 18.10 7.69
C PHE A 95 -36.10 18.60 6.84
N TYR A 96 -36.81 17.69 6.16
CA TYR A 96 -37.99 18.03 5.38
C TYR A 96 -39.14 18.55 6.25
N ILE A 97 -39.41 17.92 7.39
CA ILE A 97 -40.43 18.37 8.35
C ILE A 97 -40.07 19.76 8.90
N PHE A 98 -38.80 19.98 9.22
CA PHE A 98 -38.31 21.26 9.72
C PHE A 98 -38.48 22.39 8.69
N LEU A 99 -38.07 22.16 7.44
CA LEU A 99 -38.27 23.11 6.34
C LEU A 99 -39.75 23.41 6.09
N PHE A 100 -40.60 22.38 6.14
CA PHE A 100 -42.04 22.55 5.97
C PHE A 100 -42.65 23.39 7.11
N SER A 101 -42.19 23.22 8.35
CA SER A 101 -42.63 24.03 9.48
C SER A 101 -42.23 25.50 9.37
N ILE A 102 -41.03 25.79 8.85
CA ILE A 102 -40.58 27.17 8.59
C ILE A 102 -41.46 27.81 7.50
N LEU A 103 -41.74 27.07 6.43
CA LEU A 103 -42.56 27.55 5.32
C LEU A 103 -44.00 27.86 5.78
N LEU A 104 -44.59 27.01 6.63
CA LEU A 104 -45.91 27.24 7.23
C LEU A 104 -45.94 28.50 8.12
N HIS A 105 -44.85 28.78 8.86
CA HIS A 105 -44.80 29.95 9.73
C HIS A 105 -44.72 31.27 8.95
N GLN A 106 -44.15 31.26 7.74
CA GLN A 106 -44.06 32.43 6.85
C GLN A 106 -45.39 32.75 6.15
N ILE A 107 -46.33 31.78 6.06
CA ILE A 107 -47.56 31.92 5.27
C ILE A 107 -48.79 32.31 6.14
N MET A 108 -48.70 32.28 7.47
CA MET A 108 -49.80 32.76 8.32
C MET A 108 -49.70 34.26 8.63
N PRO A 109 -50.67 35.10 8.23
CA PRO A 109 -50.69 36.52 8.57
C PRO A 109 -51.03 36.73 10.05
N LEU A 110 -50.24 37.58 10.71
CA LEU A 110 -50.46 38.05 12.08
C LEU A 110 -51.79 38.82 12.18
N THR A 111 -52.64 38.41 13.10
CA THR A 111 -53.86 39.14 13.50
C THR A 111 -53.49 40.46 14.19
N PRO A 112 -54.19 41.58 13.92
CA PRO A 112 -53.90 42.85 14.58
C PRO A 112 -54.38 42.87 16.04
N SER A 113 -53.47 43.21 16.96
CA SER A 113 -53.78 43.44 18.39
C SER A 113 -54.40 44.83 18.60
N SER A 114 -55.48 44.88 19.37
CA SER A 114 -56.15 46.10 19.81
C SER A 114 -55.28 46.92 20.78
N VAL A 115 -55.10 48.21 20.48
CA VAL A 115 -54.47 49.18 21.38
C VAL A 115 -55.52 49.69 22.36
N ALA A 116 -55.31 49.44 23.65
CA ALA A 116 -56.09 49.96 24.75
C ALA A 116 -55.77 51.45 25.00
N SER A 117 -56.80 52.29 25.04
CA SER A 117 -56.73 53.69 25.43
C SER A 117 -56.90 53.82 26.94
N ASN A 118 -55.86 54.31 27.62
CA ASN A 118 -55.92 54.80 28.99
C ASN A 118 -55.53 56.28 28.99
N THR A 119 -56.44 57.18 29.40
CA THR A 119 -56.01 58.46 29.97
C THR A 119 -56.91 58.85 31.13
N ARG A 120 -56.28 58.97 32.30
CA ARG A 120 -56.84 59.38 33.58
C ARG A 120 -56.77 60.90 33.70
N ALA A 121 -57.86 61.49 34.20
CA ALA A 121 -58.03 62.93 34.40
C ALA A 121 -57.00 63.53 35.37
N GLN A 122 -56.34 64.61 34.93
CA GLN A 122 -55.85 65.68 35.79
C GLN A 122 -56.13 67.03 35.11
N ALA A 123 -56.72 67.93 35.88
CA ALA A 123 -57.10 69.28 35.47
C ALA A 123 -55.88 70.07 35.00
N GLN A 124 -55.88 70.45 33.73
CA GLN A 124 -54.94 71.41 33.17
C GLN A 124 -55.73 72.55 32.51
N LYS A 125 -55.30 73.76 32.85
CA LYS A 125 -55.52 75.01 32.12
C LYS A 125 -55.54 74.71 30.62
N SER A 126 -56.63 75.06 29.93
CA SER A 126 -56.81 74.77 28.50
C SER A 126 -55.55 75.20 27.74
N PRO A 127 -54.86 74.27 27.05
CA PRO A 127 -53.64 74.60 26.34
C PRO A 127 -53.96 75.72 25.36
N SER A 128 -53.23 76.83 25.47
CA SER A 128 -53.39 77.94 24.55
C SER A 128 -53.10 77.40 23.14
N THR A 129 -53.76 77.93 22.11
CA THR A 129 -53.48 77.57 20.70
C THR A 129 -51.97 77.65 20.38
N THR A 130 -51.25 78.53 21.07
CA THR A 130 -49.79 78.65 21.00
C THR A 130 -49.04 77.41 21.49
N ASP A 131 -49.54 76.70 22.50
CA ASP A 131 -48.90 75.51 23.07
C ASP A 131 -49.08 74.30 22.14
N ILE A 132 -50.23 74.19 21.48
CA ILE A 132 -50.50 73.17 20.46
C ILE A 132 -49.59 73.39 19.24
N LEU A 133 -49.45 74.63 18.77
CA LEU A 133 -48.55 74.96 17.66
C LEU A 133 -47.08 74.65 17.99
N LYS A 134 -46.62 74.99 19.20
CA LYS A 134 -45.28 74.61 19.68
C LYS A 134 -45.09 73.09 19.75
N ALA A 135 -46.10 72.34 20.19
CA ALA A 135 -46.03 70.89 20.22
C ALA A 135 -45.93 70.29 18.81
N ILE A 136 -46.71 70.79 17.85
CA ILE A 136 -46.65 70.36 16.44
C ILE A 136 -45.27 70.66 15.84
N GLU A 137 -44.73 71.84 16.10
CA GLU A 137 -43.39 72.23 15.62
C GLU A 137 -42.30 71.36 16.24
N SER A 138 -42.38 71.07 17.56
CA SER A 138 -41.46 70.16 18.23
C SER A 138 -41.56 68.72 17.71
N LEU A 139 -42.76 68.26 17.36
CA LEU A 139 -42.97 66.94 16.79
C LEU A 139 -42.42 66.86 15.36
N SER A 140 -42.67 67.90 14.54
CA SER A 140 -42.17 67.98 13.17
C SER A 140 -40.64 68.00 13.14
N THR A 141 -40.01 68.81 14.00
CA THR A 141 -38.54 68.85 14.13
C THR A 141 -37.97 67.52 14.61
N SER A 142 -38.60 66.87 15.60
CA SER A 142 -38.22 65.53 16.06
C SER A 142 -38.35 64.48 14.95
N GLN A 143 -39.47 64.45 14.21
CA GLN A 143 -39.66 63.54 13.08
C GLN A 143 -38.62 63.76 11.99
N SER A 144 -38.35 65.02 11.61
CA SER A 144 -37.29 65.34 10.65
C SER A 144 -35.91 64.86 11.10
N SER A 145 -35.61 64.95 12.40
CA SER A 145 -34.35 64.41 12.95
C SER A 145 -34.26 62.89 12.82
N GLN A 146 -35.33 62.16 13.15
CA GLN A 146 -35.41 60.71 13.02
C GLN A 146 -35.32 60.25 11.56
N PHE A 147 -35.98 60.95 10.63
CA PHE A 147 -35.87 60.64 9.21
C PHE A 147 -34.45 60.89 8.68
N SER A 148 -33.76 61.92 9.17
CA SER A 148 -32.37 62.18 8.83
C SER A 148 -31.44 61.07 9.32
N GLU A 149 -31.61 60.62 10.56
CA GLU A 149 -30.84 59.51 11.15
C GLU A 149 -31.11 58.18 10.43
N LEU A 150 -32.37 57.88 10.14
CA LEU A 150 -32.76 56.69 9.38
C LEU A 150 -32.16 56.72 7.98
N LYS A 151 -32.16 57.87 7.31
CA LYS A 151 -31.53 58.04 5.99
C LYS A 151 -30.02 57.81 6.05
N SER A 152 -29.35 58.32 7.08
CA SER A 152 -27.92 58.05 7.33
C SER A 152 -27.65 56.56 7.56
N SER A 153 -28.50 55.90 8.34
CA SER A 153 -28.40 54.47 8.64
C SER A 153 -28.59 53.62 7.38
N ILE A 154 -29.61 53.94 6.56
CA ILE A 154 -29.86 53.28 5.27
C ILE A 154 -28.66 53.46 4.33
N SER A 155 -28.09 54.67 4.26
CA SER A 155 -26.89 54.92 3.45
C SER A 155 -25.70 54.06 3.90
N THR A 156 -25.51 53.92 5.21
CA THR A 156 -24.42 53.12 5.79
C THR A 156 -24.62 51.63 5.49
N LEU A 157 -25.82 51.10 5.73
CA LEU A 157 -26.19 49.72 5.40
C LEU A 157 -26.04 49.43 3.91
N THR A 158 -26.42 50.38 3.05
CA THR A 158 -26.26 50.25 1.59
C THR A 158 -24.79 50.11 1.20
N SER A 159 -23.90 50.91 1.83
CA SER A 159 -22.45 50.80 1.62
C SER A 159 -21.93 49.44 2.09
N GLN A 160 -22.31 48.99 3.28
CA GLN A 160 -21.86 47.69 3.82
C GLN A 160 -22.31 46.52 2.94
N VAL A 161 -23.53 46.57 2.39
CA VAL A 161 -24.02 45.55 1.46
C VAL A 161 -23.21 45.56 0.16
N ALA A 162 -22.84 46.74 -0.36
CA ALA A 162 -21.99 46.84 -1.54
C ALA A 162 -20.60 46.24 -1.28
N ASP A 163 -20.00 46.52 -0.13
CA ASP A 163 -18.71 45.96 0.28
C ASP A 163 -18.77 44.43 0.39
N LEU A 164 -19.79 43.88 1.06
CA LEU A 164 -20.00 42.43 1.17
C LEU A 164 -20.24 41.74 -0.18
N VAL A 165 -20.91 42.41 -1.12
CA VAL A 165 -21.09 41.89 -2.49
C VAL A 165 -19.74 41.81 -3.21
N SER A 166 -18.88 42.81 -3.03
CA SER A 166 -17.53 42.81 -3.62
C SER A 166 -16.64 41.71 -3.01
N GLU A 167 -16.69 41.52 -1.70
CA GLU A 167 -15.92 40.50 -0.98
C GLU A 167 -16.38 39.08 -1.37
N LYS A 168 -17.70 38.88 -1.49
CA LYS A 168 -18.26 37.61 -1.98
C LYS A 168 -17.82 37.28 -3.41
N ALA A 169 -17.67 38.30 -4.27
CA ALA A 169 -17.16 38.10 -5.62
C ALA A 169 -15.67 37.70 -5.60
N PHE A 170 -14.87 38.34 -4.74
CA PHE A 170 -13.46 38.02 -4.53
C PHE A 170 -13.25 36.58 -4.07
N PHE A 171 -13.94 36.14 -3.00
CA PHE A 171 -13.80 34.76 -2.52
C PHE A 171 -14.25 33.71 -3.54
N ARG A 172 -15.27 34.00 -4.35
CA ARG A 172 -15.68 33.10 -5.44
C ARG A 172 -14.60 32.95 -6.51
N ALA A 173 -13.90 34.03 -6.84
CA ALA A 173 -12.77 33.98 -7.77
C ALA A 173 -11.61 33.14 -7.20
N GLU A 174 -11.28 33.32 -5.93
CA GLU A 174 -10.22 32.56 -5.25
C GLU A 174 -10.55 31.06 -5.17
N ILE A 175 -11.79 30.70 -4.84
CA ILE A 175 -12.27 29.31 -4.88
C ILE A 175 -12.13 28.74 -6.29
N GLY A 176 -12.40 29.52 -7.33
CA GLY A 176 -12.21 29.12 -8.72
C GLY A 176 -10.75 28.77 -9.03
N VAL A 177 -9.83 29.65 -8.64
CA VAL A 177 -8.38 29.43 -8.80
C VAL A 177 -7.91 28.19 -8.03
N LEU A 178 -8.36 28.02 -6.78
CA LEU A 178 -8.01 26.86 -5.96
C LEU A 178 -8.52 25.56 -6.57
N ARG A 179 -9.75 25.54 -7.09
CA ARG A 179 -10.30 24.38 -7.81
C ARG A 179 -9.47 24.04 -9.03
N SER A 180 -9.12 25.02 -9.86
CA SER A 180 -8.25 24.78 -11.03
C SER A 180 -6.88 24.23 -10.63
N ARG A 181 -6.30 24.67 -9.50
CA ARG A 181 -5.04 24.11 -8.98
C ARG A 181 -5.21 22.66 -8.53
N ILE A 182 -6.32 22.33 -7.87
CA ILE A 182 -6.65 20.95 -7.48
C ILE A 182 -6.80 20.09 -8.72
N ASP A 183 -7.56 20.52 -9.73
CA ASP A 183 -7.74 19.76 -10.98
C ASP A 183 -6.40 19.50 -11.67
N VAL A 184 -5.48 20.47 -11.70
CA VAL A 184 -4.12 20.28 -12.24
C VAL A 184 -3.30 19.28 -11.41
N LEU A 185 -3.44 19.30 -10.09
CA LEU A 185 -2.74 18.37 -9.20
C LEU A 185 -3.30 16.95 -9.28
N GLU A 186 -4.62 16.81 -9.41
CA GLU A 186 -5.31 15.53 -9.52
C GLU A 186 -5.20 14.91 -10.92
N SER A 187 -5.17 15.74 -11.97
CA SER A 187 -4.92 15.28 -13.35
C SER A 187 -3.46 14.92 -13.61
N ARG A 188 -2.54 15.34 -12.74
CA ARG A 188 -1.15 14.87 -12.80
C ARG A 188 -1.15 13.38 -12.49
N PRO A 189 -0.66 12.52 -13.40
CA PRO A 189 -0.48 11.11 -13.10
C PRO A 189 0.42 11.02 -11.87
N VAL A 190 -0.09 10.48 -10.77
CA VAL A 190 0.73 10.14 -9.61
C VAL A 190 1.85 9.25 -10.15
N PRO A 191 3.12 9.68 -10.13
CA PRO A 191 4.21 8.76 -10.42
C PRO A 191 4.06 7.64 -9.41
N SER A 192 3.92 6.41 -9.91
CA SER A 192 3.49 5.25 -9.14
C SER A 192 3.99 5.27 -7.69
N ILE A 193 3.04 5.10 -6.77
CA ILE A 193 3.24 4.87 -5.33
C ILE A 193 4.23 3.71 -5.05
N ASP A 194 4.65 2.97 -6.09
CA ASP A 194 5.71 1.98 -6.05
C ASP A 194 7.11 2.55 -5.76
N SER A 195 7.50 3.71 -6.28
CA SER A 195 8.93 4.08 -6.24
C SER A 195 9.47 4.29 -4.81
N SER A 196 8.79 5.10 -4.00
CA SER A 196 9.26 5.40 -2.64
C SER A 196 9.09 4.20 -1.70
N SER A 197 7.95 3.51 -1.74
CA SER A 197 7.69 2.33 -0.91
C SER A 197 8.66 1.19 -1.23
N VAL A 198 8.99 0.98 -2.51
CA VAL A 198 10.01 0.02 -2.95
C VAL A 198 11.38 0.43 -2.45
N ILE A 199 11.76 1.71 -2.53
CA ILE A 199 13.06 2.20 -2.02
C ILE A 199 13.19 1.99 -0.50
N PHE A 200 12.16 2.31 0.28
CA PHE A 200 12.18 2.10 1.74
C PHE A 200 12.23 0.62 2.11
N ARG A 201 11.42 -0.21 1.44
CA ARG A 201 11.43 -1.67 1.62
C ARG A 201 12.81 -2.25 1.28
N GLU A 202 13.37 -1.87 0.14
CA GLU A 202 14.70 -2.29 -0.32
C GLU A 202 15.79 -1.88 0.68
N SER A 203 15.78 -0.63 1.15
CA SER A 203 16.77 -0.13 2.12
C SER A 203 16.71 -0.89 3.45
N THR A 204 15.50 -1.19 3.92
CA THR A 204 15.26 -1.97 5.13
C THR A 204 15.73 -3.43 4.96
N GLU A 205 15.41 -4.05 3.82
CA GLU A 205 15.89 -5.41 3.51
C GLU A 205 17.41 -5.47 3.42
N ARG A 206 18.05 -4.50 2.74
CA ARG A 206 19.52 -4.42 2.63
C ARG A 206 20.19 -4.39 4.00
N SER A 207 19.68 -3.58 4.91
CA SER A 207 20.18 -3.46 6.28
C SER A 207 20.05 -4.78 7.06
N LYS A 208 18.99 -5.56 6.81
CA LYS A 208 18.80 -6.87 7.47
C LYS A 208 19.70 -7.96 6.89
N ILE A 209 20.06 -7.87 5.60
CA ILE A 209 20.82 -8.93 4.93
C ILE A 209 22.32 -8.67 4.83
N GLU A 210 22.81 -7.51 5.26
CA GLU A 210 24.23 -7.16 5.20
C GLU A 210 25.14 -8.04 6.08
N PHE A 211 24.56 -8.71 7.09
CA PHE A 211 25.23 -9.68 7.94
C PHE A 211 25.29 -11.09 7.32
N ASN A 212 24.62 -11.30 6.18
CA ASN A 212 24.35 -12.62 5.65
C ASN A 212 25.21 -12.93 4.42
N ALA A 213 25.74 -14.16 4.39
CA ALA A 213 26.29 -14.80 3.21
C ALA A 213 25.53 -16.09 2.92
N ILE A 214 25.44 -16.47 1.65
CA ILE A 214 24.81 -17.73 1.23
C ILE A 214 25.88 -18.64 0.66
N ALA A 215 26.11 -19.77 1.32
CA ALA A 215 26.97 -20.85 0.86
C ALA A 215 26.15 -21.91 0.14
N TYR A 216 26.46 -22.15 -1.13
CA TYR A 216 25.91 -23.24 -1.92
C TYR A 216 26.88 -24.42 -1.93
N GLY A 217 26.36 -25.64 -2.14
CA GLY A 217 27.19 -26.84 -2.29
C GLY A 217 27.74 -27.42 -0.99
N VAL A 218 27.29 -26.94 0.18
CA VAL A 218 27.64 -27.53 1.48
C VAL A 218 26.86 -28.83 1.65
N PRO A 219 27.52 -30.00 1.81
CA PRO A 219 26.84 -31.29 2.05
C PRO A 219 25.87 -31.22 3.23
N GLU A 220 24.72 -31.89 3.14
CA GLU A 220 23.73 -31.92 4.23
C GLU A 220 24.20 -32.85 5.36
N SER A 221 23.97 -32.45 6.62
CA SER A 221 24.19 -33.33 7.76
C SER A 221 23.16 -34.47 7.79
N ALA A 222 23.64 -35.68 8.09
CA ALA A 222 22.82 -36.87 8.34
C ALA A 222 22.31 -36.95 9.78
N ALA A 223 22.62 -35.98 10.65
CA ALA A 223 22.26 -36.02 12.05
C ALA A 223 20.75 -35.85 12.27
N ASN A 224 20.22 -36.58 13.25
CA ASN A 224 18.78 -36.62 13.53
C ASN A 224 18.29 -35.44 14.38
N THR A 225 19.19 -34.74 15.06
CA THR A 225 18.84 -33.62 15.96
C THR A 225 19.28 -32.29 15.38
N ALA A 226 18.51 -31.23 15.66
CA ALA A 226 18.81 -29.89 15.14
C ALA A 226 20.19 -29.37 15.62
N ALA A 227 20.55 -29.58 16.88
CA ALA A 227 21.82 -29.12 17.44
C ALA A 227 23.03 -29.80 16.77
N LEU A 228 22.97 -31.12 16.57
CA LEU A 228 24.04 -31.85 15.89
C LEU A 228 24.17 -31.43 14.43
N ARG A 229 23.05 -31.21 13.73
CA ARG A 229 23.07 -30.70 12.34
C ARG A 229 23.77 -29.36 12.22
N VAL A 230 23.52 -28.44 13.14
CA VAL A 230 24.18 -27.12 13.14
C VAL A 230 25.69 -27.27 13.37
N ASN A 231 26.10 -28.15 14.28
CA ASN A 231 27.53 -28.40 14.56
C ASN A 231 28.24 -29.07 13.38
N ASP A 232 27.58 -30.03 12.71
CA ASP A 232 28.10 -30.68 11.51
C ASP A 232 28.19 -29.70 10.33
N ASP A 233 27.18 -28.86 10.14
CA ASP A 233 27.19 -27.80 9.12
C ASP A 233 28.34 -26.82 9.36
N LEU A 234 28.60 -26.45 10.63
CA LEU A 234 29.73 -25.59 11.01
C LEU A 234 31.07 -26.26 10.71
N ARG A 235 31.23 -27.53 11.09
CA ARG A 235 32.46 -28.30 10.82
C ARG A 235 32.72 -28.41 9.32
N THR A 236 31.68 -28.74 8.55
CA THR A 236 31.77 -28.91 7.10
C THR A 236 32.10 -27.59 6.42
N LEU A 237 31.44 -26.49 6.80
CA LEU A 237 31.75 -25.16 6.30
C LEU A 237 33.18 -24.75 6.63
N SER A 238 33.64 -25.02 7.86
CA SER A 238 35.00 -24.71 8.30
C SER A 238 36.06 -25.46 7.50
N ASN A 239 35.81 -26.75 7.21
CA ASN A 239 36.71 -27.54 6.37
C ASN A 239 36.77 -27.00 4.93
N LEU A 240 35.62 -26.67 4.33
CA LEU A 240 35.55 -26.11 2.98
C LEU A 240 36.24 -24.75 2.88
N LEU A 241 36.09 -23.89 3.89
CA LEU A 241 36.80 -22.60 3.97
C LEU A 241 38.29 -22.78 4.23
N GLY A 242 38.67 -23.78 5.05
CA GLY A 242 40.06 -24.11 5.34
C GLY A 242 40.84 -24.57 4.10
N GLN A 243 40.21 -25.34 3.21
CA GLN A 243 40.81 -25.76 1.93
C GLN A 243 41.20 -24.57 1.04
N ILE A 244 40.49 -23.45 1.16
CA ILE A 244 40.74 -22.22 0.40
C ILE A 244 41.43 -21.12 1.22
N THR A 245 41.98 -21.47 2.39
CA THR A 245 42.72 -20.56 3.28
C THR A 245 41.91 -19.33 3.68
N ILE A 246 40.61 -19.50 3.93
CA ILE A 246 39.73 -18.42 4.39
C ILE A 246 39.42 -18.61 5.87
N PRO A 247 39.67 -17.59 6.72
CA PRO A 247 39.32 -17.68 8.12
C PRO A 247 37.81 -17.76 8.30
N VAL A 248 37.37 -18.65 9.19
CA VAL A 248 35.96 -18.78 9.55
C VAL A 248 35.60 -17.65 10.52
N PRO A 249 34.54 -16.86 10.26
CA PRO A 249 34.08 -15.84 11.20
C PRO A 249 33.71 -16.42 12.57
N THR A 250 34.05 -15.69 13.63
CA THR A 250 33.67 -16.08 15.01
C THR A 250 32.17 -15.86 15.25
N ASN A 251 31.56 -16.68 16.10
CA ASN A 251 30.16 -16.54 16.55
C ASN A 251 29.11 -16.50 15.43
N LEU A 252 29.32 -17.27 14.36
CA LEU A 252 28.39 -17.32 13.25
C LEU A 252 27.16 -18.19 13.58
N LYS A 253 26.00 -17.82 13.01
CA LYS A 253 24.77 -18.61 13.05
C LYS A 253 24.48 -19.20 11.68
N LEU A 254 24.11 -20.49 11.66
CA LEU A 254 23.87 -21.25 10.43
C LEU A 254 22.40 -21.64 10.29
N ILE A 255 21.84 -21.46 9.10
CA ILE A 255 20.45 -21.82 8.78
C ILE A 255 20.38 -22.41 7.37
N ARG A 256 19.85 -23.63 7.22
CA ARG A 256 19.56 -24.19 5.89
C ARG A 256 18.32 -23.55 5.27
N LEU A 257 18.40 -23.20 4.00
CA LEU A 257 17.32 -22.54 3.25
C LEU A 257 16.53 -23.55 2.41
N GLY A 258 15.21 -23.60 2.60
CA GLY A 258 14.31 -24.42 1.80
C GLY A 258 14.05 -25.83 2.35
N ASN A 259 13.34 -26.63 1.54
CA ASN A 259 12.82 -27.94 1.93
C ASN A 259 13.86 -29.06 1.81
N SER A 260 13.90 -29.99 2.77
CA SER A 260 14.92 -31.05 2.90
C SER A 260 14.94 -32.09 1.77
N ASN A 261 13.85 -32.22 1.00
CA ASN A 261 13.70 -33.26 -0.03
C ASN A 261 14.32 -32.87 -1.39
N ALA A 262 15.33 -32.01 -1.40
CA ALA A 262 15.94 -31.53 -2.64
C ALA A 262 16.98 -32.52 -3.19
N LYS A 263 16.99 -32.72 -4.52
CA LYS A 263 18.04 -33.49 -5.22
C LYS A 263 19.46 -32.89 -5.06
N LYS A 264 19.55 -31.63 -4.63
CA LYS A 264 20.79 -30.89 -4.42
C LYS A 264 20.84 -30.42 -2.97
N PRO A 265 22.03 -30.36 -2.33
CA PRO A 265 22.16 -29.83 -0.98
C PRO A 265 21.56 -28.44 -0.88
N ARG A 266 20.82 -28.15 0.19
CA ARG A 266 20.20 -26.84 0.36
C ARG A 266 21.25 -25.77 0.61
N PRO A 267 21.02 -24.53 0.16
CA PRO A 267 21.89 -23.42 0.49
C PRO A 267 21.95 -23.22 2.01
N LEU A 268 23.14 -22.94 2.51
CA LEU A 268 23.40 -22.63 3.91
C LEU A 268 23.52 -21.11 4.05
N LYS A 269 22.63 -20.50 4.83
CA LYS A 269 22.72 -19.10 5.22
C LYS A 269 23.64 -18.96 6.42
N VAL A 270 24.70 -18.19 6.23
CA VAL A 270 25.70 -17.84 7.23
C VAL A 270 25.40 -16.43 7.70
N ILE A 271 25.02 -16.28 8.98
CA ILE A 271 24.74 -15.00 9.62
C ILE A 271 25.93 -14.66 10.50
N CYS A 272 26.66 -13.61 10.13
CA CYS A 272 27.83 -13.14 10.85
C CYS A 272 27.44 -12.15 11.96
N GLN A 273 28.33 -11.96 12.93
CA GLN A 273 28.11 -10.98 14.01
C GLN A 273 28.24 -9.54 13.51
N SER A 274 29.13 -9.28 12.55
CA SER A 274 29.32 -7.96 11.94
C SER A 274 29.12 -7.99 10.42
N LYS A 275 28.71 -6.84 9.87
CA LYS A 275 28.69 -6.58 8.42
C LYS A 275 30.07 -6.75 7.79
N ALA A 276 31.12 -6.32 8.52
CA ALA A 276 32.50 -6.41 8.05
C ALA A 276 32.87 -7.87 7.80
N ASP A 277 32.58 -8.78 8.74
CA ASP A 277 32.90 -10.20 8.61
C ASP A 277 32.19 -10.85 7.41
N ALA A 278 30.90 -10.55 7.21
CA ALA A 278 30.16 -11.06 6.06
C ALA A 278 30.74 -10.57 4.74
N SER A 279 31.10 -9.29 4.66
CA SER A 279 31.74 -8.71 3.47
C SER A 279 33.13 -9.29 3.22
N GLN A 280 33.96 -9.45 4.27
CA GLN A 280 35.30 -10.02 4.18
C GLN A 280 35.27 -11.48 3.77
N LEU A 281 34.32 -12.27 4.30
CA LEU A 281 34.12 -13.67 3.89
C LEU A 281 33.89 -13.78 2.37
N ILE A 282 33.01 -12.95 1.82
CA ILE A 282 32.68 -12.95 0.39
C ILE A 282 33.86 -12.42 -0.45
N LEU A 283 34.51 -11.34 0.00
CA LEU A 283 35.66 -10.76 -0.68
C LEU A 283 36.85 -11.73 -0.73
N ASN A 284 37.19 -12.35 0.40
CA ASN A 284 38.25 -13.35 0.49
C ASN A 284 37.93 -14.54 -0.41
N PHE A 285 36.70 -15.05 -0.40
CA PHE A 285 36.26 -16.14 -1.29
C PHE A 285 36.47 -15.80 -2.77
N ASN A 286 36.00 -14.62 -3.20
CA ASN A 286 36.15 -14.17 -4.57
C ASN A 286 37.61 -13.86 -4.95
N SER A 287 38.43 -13.43 -3.99
CA SER A 287 39.87 -13.21 -4.22
C SER A 287 40.60 -14.53 -4.48
N GLN A 288 40.37 -15.55 -3.63
CA GLN A 288 41.00 -16.86 -3.77
C GLN A 288 40.59 -17.56 -5.06
N THR A 289 39.29 -17.49 -5.39
CA THR A 289 38.77 -18.05 -6.65
C THR A 289 39.40 -17.39 -7.88
N ARG A 290 39.64 -16.07 -7.83
CA ARG A 290 40.31 -15.34 -8.93
C ARG A 290 41.81 -15.60 -9.00
N ASN A 291 42.45 -15.90 -7.87
CA ASN A 291 43.86 -16.26 -7.78
C ASN A 291 44.14 -17.72 -8.23
N GLY A 292 43.12 -18.44 -8.72
CA GLY A 292 43.27 -19.78 -9.28
C GLY A 292 43.05 -20.92 -8.29
N LEU A 293 42.70 -20.62 -7.03
CA LEU A 293 42.26 -21.64 -6.09
C LEU A 293 40.86 -22.12 -6.47
N LEU A 294 40.72 -23.40 -6.80
CA LEU A 294 39.45 -23.99 -7.19
C LEU A 294 38.74 -24.53 -5.94
N PRO A 295 37.59 -23.97 -5.53
CA PRO A 295 36.76 -24.58 -4.50
C PRO A 295 36.22 -25.93 -4.97
N GLU A 296 35.80 -26.76 -4.02
CA GLU A 296 35.09 -28.01 -4.29
C GLU A 296 33.97 -27.81 -5.32
N PRO A 297 33.76 -28.76 -6.26
CA PRO A 297 32.77 -28.61 -7.31
C PRO A 297 31.38 -28.26 -6.78
N GLY A 298 30.88 -27.09 -7.18
CA GLY A 298 29.56 -26.59 -6.76
C GLY A 298 29.55 -25.82 -5.45
N PHE A 299 30.66 -25.79 -4.70
CA PHE A 299 30.82 -24.90 -3.55
C PHE A 299 31.02 -23.46 -4.02
N ARG A 300 30.17 -22.56 -3.55
CA ARG A 300 30.31 -21.12 -3.79
C ARG A 300 29.69 -20.31 -2.67
N ILE A 301 30.29 -19.16 -2.39
CA ILE A 301 29.75 -18.21 -1.43
C ILE A 301 29.34 -16.95 -2.18
N VAL A 302 28.12 -16.50 -1.95
CA VAL A 302 27.60 -15.27 -2.55
C VAL A 302 26.93 -14.41 -1.49
N ARG A 303 26.83 -13.12 -1.79
CA ARG A 303 26.00 -12.17 -1.05
C ARG A 303 24.53 -12.62 -1.06
N ASP A 304 23.90 -12.55 0.11
CA ASP A 304 22.44 -12.65 0.26
C ASP A 304 21.78 -11.46 -0.43
N LYS A 305 20.66 -11.71 -1.13
CA LYS A 305 20.04 -10.72 -2.03
C LYS A 305 18.64 -10.35 -1.57
N THR A 306 18.29 -9.08 -1.74
CA THR A 306 16.94 -8.60 -1.46
C THR A 306 15.92 -9.26 -2.37
N THR A 307 14.64 -9.10 -2.05
CA THR A 307 13.55 -9.60 -2.87
C THR A 307 13.58 -8.97 -4.27
N LEU A 308 13.84 -7.66 -4.34
CA LEU A 308 13.95 -6.92 -5.60
C LEU A 308 15.18 -7.37 -6.42
N GLU A 309 16.36 -7.47 -5.80
CA GLU A 309 17.57 -7.96 -6.47
C GLU A 309 17.36 -9.37 -7.05
N ARG A 310 16.70 -10.26 -6.30
CA ARG A 310 16.35 -11.62 -6.76
C ARG A 310 15.38 -11.61 -7.93
N GLU A 311 14.43 -10.69 -7.94
CA GLU A 311 13.45 -10.55 -9.04
C GLU A 311 14.11 -10.03 -10.32
N LEU A 312 14.92 -8.97 -10.21
CA LEU A 312 15.67 -8.42 -11.34
C LEU A 312 16.60 -9.49 -11.96
N LEU A 313 17.27 -10.28 -11.13
CA LEU A 313 18.10 -11.39 -11.62
C LEU A 313 17.29 -12.49 -12.30
N ARG A 314 16.15 -12.89 -11.73
CA ARG A 314 15.26 -13.88 -12.36
C ARG A 314 14.81 -13.40 -13.73
N LYS A 315 14.38 -12.14 -13.83
CA LYS A 315 14.00 -11.51 -15.10
C LYS A 315 15.15 -11.52 -16.11
N ALA A 316 16.35 -11.10 -15.70
CA ALA A 316 17.52 -11.11 -16.55
C ALA A 316 17.89 -12.53 -17.05
N HIS A 317 17.76 -13.55 -16.19
CA HIS A 317 17.96 -14.95 -16.59
C HIS A 317 16.90 -15.45 -17.57
N SER A 318 15.62 -15.14 -17.35
CA SER A 318 14.54 -15.49 -18.28
C SER A 318 14.70 -14.79 -19.63
N ASP A 319 15.12 -13.53 -19.64
CA ASP A 319 15.39 -12.77 -20.86
C ASP A 319 16.63 -13.31 -21.59
N LEU A 320 17.68 -13.71 -20.86
CA LEU A 320 18.87 -14.36 -21.44
C LEU A 320 18.49 -15.67 -22.13
N GLN A 321 17.71 -16.50 -21.44
CA GLN A 321 17.26 -17.78 -21.98
C GLN A 321 16.44 -17.57 -23.26
N ARG A 322 15.49 -16.62 -23.25
CA ARG A 322 14.70 -16.28 -24.44
C ARG A 322 15.57 -15.84 -25.61
N LYS A 323 16.60 -15.03 -25.36
CA LYS A 323 17.53 -14.58 -26.40
C LYS A 323 18.40 -15.70 -26.94
N ILE A 324 18.86 -16.62 -26.09
CA ILE A 324 19.62 -17.82 -26.51
C ILE A 324 18.74 -18.72 -27.38
N GLU A 325 17.45 -18.85 -27.05
CA GLU A 325 16.49 -19.64 -27.83
C GLU A 325 16.12 -18.99 -29.16
N SER A 326 16.08 -17.65 -29.25
CA SER A 326 15.73 -16.93 -30.48
C SER A 326 16.90 -16.70 -31.42
N ASP A 327 18.08 -16.40 -30.87
CA ASP A 327 19.30 -16.08 -31.61
C ASP A 327 20.47 -16.87 -31.02
N SER A 328 21.18 -17.68 -31.82
CA SER A 328 22.35 -18.49 -31.40
C SER A 328 23.60 -17.68 -30.98
N SER A 329 23.43 -16.45 -30.51
CA SER A 329 24.52 -15.53 -30.18
C SER A 329 25.00 -15.69 -28.74
N ASP A 330 26.27 -15.33 -28.52
CA ASP A 330 26.87 -15.17 -27.19
C ASP A 330 26.23 -13.98 -26.46
N PHE A 331 25.16 -14.21 -25.70
CA PHE A 331 24.63 -13.23 -24.75
C PHE A 331 25.13 -13.53 -23.33
N THR A 332 25.32 -12.49 -22.53
CA THR A 332 25.69 -12.63 -21.12
C THR A 332 24.94 -11.63 -20.26
N ILE A 333 24.75 -11.95 -18.98
CA ILE A 333 24.21 -11.01 -18.00
C ILE A 333 25.36 -10.14 -17.51
N SER A 334 25.23 -8.83 -17.69
CA SER A 334 26.14 -7.83 -17.15
C SER A 334 25.37 -6.81 -16.33
N TYR A 335 26.04 -6.17 -15.39
CA TYR A 335 25.44 -5.12 -14.58
C TYR A 335 25.66 -3.77 -15.25
N VAL A 336 24.58 -3.15 -15.73
CA VAL A 336 24.59 -1.80 -16.30
C VAL A 336 23.94 -0.88 -15.28
N ASN A 337 24.70 0.11 -14.77
CA ASN A 337 24.26 1.00 -13.68
C ASN A 337 23.73 0.26 -12.44
N GLY A 338 24.37 -0.87 -12.09
CA GLY A 338 23.98 -1.69 -10.94
C GLY A 338 22.75 -2.59 -11.18
N VAL A 339 22.15 -2.59 -12.38
CA VAL A 339 20.99 -3.42 -12.73
C VAL A 339 21.41 -4.56 -13.65
N PRO A 340 21.08 -5.83 -13.33
CA PRO A 340 21.41 -6.96 -14.19
C PRO A 340 20.64 -6.86 -15.52
N SER A 341 21.37 -6.82 -16.62
CA SER A 341 20.85 -6.64 -17.98
C SER A 341 21.52 -7.61 -18.95
N VAL A 342 20.77 -8.07 -19.96
CA VAL A 342 21.28 -9.03 -20.95
C VAL A 342 21.92 -8.27 -22.11
N ILE A 343 23.24 -8.37 -22.21
CA ILE A 343 24.06 -7.73 -23.26
C ILE A 343 24.65 -8.78 -24.20
N LYS A 344 24.99 -8.37 -25.43
CA LYS A 344 25.76 -9.21 -26.36
C LYS A 344 27.20 -9.28 -25.83
N ALA A 345 27.74 -10.49 -25.71
CA ALA A 345 29.13 -10.68 -25.32
C ALA A 345 30.03 -10.05 -26.39
N GLY A 346 30.91 -9.14 -25.96
CA GLY A 346 31.99 -8.67 -26.82
C GLY A 346 32.96 -9.82 -27.13
N PRO A 347 33.78 -9.69 -28.20
CA PRO A 347 34.87 -10.64 -28.42
C PRO A 347 35.72 -10.71 -27.14
N LYS A 348 35.93 -11.93 -26.63
CA LYS A 348 36.77 -12.20 -25.45
C LYS A 348 38.21 -11.77 -25.77
N ASN A 349 38.53 -10.49 -25.64
CA ASN A 349 39.92 -10.04 -25.64
C ASN A 349 40.56 -10.52 -24.34
N MET A 350 41.61 -11.33 -24.49
CA MET A 350 42.47 -11.72 -23.39
C MET A 350 43.25 -10.49 -22.87
N ASN A 351 43.21 -10.29 -21.55
CA ASN A 351 44.10 -9.49 -20.67
C ASN A 351 44.00 -7.94 -20.68
N PRO A 352 44.53 -7.26 -19.63
CA PRO A 352 44.14 -7.29 -18.22
C PRO A 352 43.83 -5.85 -17.74
N ARG A 353 42.63 -5.58 -17.21
CA ARG A 353 42.30 -4.30 -16.57
C ARG A 353 41.46 -4.61 -15.32
N GLY A 354 41.92 -4.36 -14.10
CA GLY A 354 42.62 -3.14 -13.69
C GLY A 354 41.67 -1.94 -13.75
N GLY A 355 40.40 -2.13 -13.39
CA GLY A 355 39.41 -1.07 -13.25
C GLY A 355 39.05 -0.94 -11.78
N SER A 356 39.70 0.01 -11.10
CA SER A 356 39.32 0.47 -9.77
C SER A 356 37.85 0.92 -9.78
N ASN A 357 37.01 0.24 -8.99
CA ASN A 357 35.75 0.84 -8.61
C ASN A 357 36.08 2.04 -7.71
N HIS A 358 35.84 3.24 -8.24
CA HIS A 358 35.79 4.45 -7.44
C HIS A 358 34.73 4.27 -6.34
N GLN A 359 35.23 4.11 -5.12
CA GLN A 359 34.49 4.35 -3.91
C GLN A 359 34.37 5.88 -3.75
N PRO A 360 33.19 6.47 -3.54
CA PRO A 360 33.12 7.87 -3.18
C PRO A 360 33.64 8.00 -1.74
N SER A 361 34.80 8.65 -1.59
CA SER A 361 35.37 9.05 -0.32
C SER A 361 34.51 10.16 0.29
N SER A 362 33.67 9.81 1.26
CA SER A 362 33.06 10.79 2.17
C SER A 362 34.06 11.09 3.29
N THR A 363 35.00 11.99 3.03
CA THR A 363 35.76 12.64 4.09
C THR A 363 35.07 13.95 4.42
N GLN A 364 34.26 13.95 5.48
CA GLN A 364 33.83 15.17 6.13
C GLN A 364 35.06 15.78 6.83
N HIS A 365 35.51 16.93 6.34
CA HIS A 365 36.30 17.85 7.14
C HIS A 365 35.34 18.57 8.09
N LEU A 366 35.47 18.28 9.38
CA LEU A 366 35.04 19.16 10.47
C LEU A 366 36.30 19.82 11.00
N HIS A 367 36.39 21.13 10.82
CA HIS A 367 37.11 22.03 11.71
C HIS A 367 36.30 23.32 11.84
#